data_AF-A0A804RHU5-F1
#
_entry.id   AF-A0A804RHU5-F1
#
_cell.length_a   1.000
_cell.length_b   1.000
_cell.length_c   1.000
_cell.angle_alpha   90.00
_cell.angle_beta   90.00
_cell.angle_gamma   90.00
#
_symmetry.space_group_name_H-M   'P 1'
#
loop_
_entity.id
_entity.type
_entity.pdbx_description
1 polymer ?
#
loop_
_entity_poly.entity_id
_entity_poly.type
_entity_poly.pdbx_seq_one_letter_code
_entity_poly.pdbx_strand_id
1 'polypeptide(L)'
;MPLYLFSSPAAAKLATGPHASLHRRRQFLFRVPHRPSRRAPLLTSAAERPAGRTMATADTGASTVTDSRLRGVKQALISLSDKTDLANLGNGLQRLGFSIISTGGTASSLEASGVNVTKVEEITQFPEMLDGRVKTLHPSIHGGILARRDQEHHLKALKEHGIGTFDVVVVNLYPFYDKVTSGAISFEDGIENIDIGGPTLIRAAAKNHKDVLVVVDHKDYPALLEYLEGKQDDPDFRRTLAWKAFQHVASYDSAISEWLWKQSNKADSFPPSFTVPLTMKSTLRYGENPHQKAAFYGDRSLSLVNAGGIATAIQHHGKEMSYNNYLDADAAWNCVSEFESPTCVVVKHTNPCGVASRHDILEAYRLAVRADPVSAFGGIVAFNTTVDEDLAREIREFRRPTDGETRMFYEIVVAPGYTAEGLEVLKGKSKTLRILEAKRRRSGKGTLLSLRQVGGGWLAQEPDDVTPEDVAFTNVSERAPDARELSDAKFACLCVKHVKSNAIVIAKLGTTRWRRRASAAWR
;
A
#
# COMPACT_ATOMS: atom_id res chain seq x y z
N MET A 1 -17.88 9.18 48.60
CA MET A 1 -17.83 10.55 48.04
C MET A 1 -17.90 11.56 49.18
N PRO A 2 -17.36 12.78 49.05
CA PRO A 2 -16.61 13.36 47.89
C PRO A 2 -15.25 12.67 47.68
N LEU A 3 -14.37 13.00 46.71
CA LEU A 3 -14.47 13.64 45.39
C LEU A 3 -15.22 14.99 45.23
N TYR A 4 -14.50 16.07 44.92
CA TYR A 4 -14.32 16.53 43.53
C TYR A 4 -13.29 17.68 43.39
N LEU A 5 -12.52 17.65 42.30
CA LEU A 5 -11.92 18.83 41.66
C LEU A 5 -13.02 19.56 40.86
N PHE A 6 -12.93 20.89 40.75
CA PHE A 6 -13.66 21.62 39.71
C PHE A 6 -12.84 22.75 39.09
N SER A 7 -12.96 22.86 37.77
CA SER A 7 -12.52 23.98 36.95
C SER A 7 -13.57 25.11 36.92
N SER A 8 -13.10 26.30 36.52
CA SER A 8 -13.76 27.61 36.31
C SER A 8 -15.30 27.75 36.39
N PRO A 9 -15.83 28.80 37.05
CA PRO A 9 -17.27 28.99 37.25
C PRO A 9 -17.97 29.84 36.17
N ALA A 10 -19.18 29.43 35.76
CA ALA A 10 -20.19 30.34 35.19
C ALA A 10 -21.63 29.81 35.40
N ALA A 11 -22.49 30.67 35.97
CA ALA A 11 -23.97 30.65 35.92
C ALA A 11 -24.73 29.33 36.20
N ALA A 12 -25.19 29.17 37.44
CA ALA A 12 -26.28 28.25 37.80
C ALA A 12 -27.67 28.91 37.65
N LYS A 13 -28.73 28.10 37.41
CA LYS A 13 -29.87 27.93 38.37
C LYS A 13 -31.06 27.10 37.83
N LEU A 14 -31.61 26.28 38.75
CA LEU A 14 -33.03 25.85 38.88
C LEU A 14 -33.62 24.96 37.76
N ALA A 15 -34.50 23.98 38.03
CA ALA A 15 -34.96 23.35 39.27
C ALA A 15 -35.52 21.92 38.98
N THR A 16 -35.75 21.11 40.03
CA THR A 16 -36.25 19.74 39.94
C THR A 16 -37.78 19.63 40.02
N GLY A 17 -38.37 18.60 39.40
CA GLY A 17 -39.78 18.24 39.54
C GLY A 17 -40.21 17.07 38.61
N PRO A 18 -40.77 15.96 39.12
CA PRO A 18 -41.14 14.80 38.30
C PRO A 18 -42.67 14.68 38.07
N HIS A 19 -43.11 14.23 36.88
CA HIS A 19 -44.27 13.32 36.74
C HIS A 19 -44.49 12.79 35.29
N ALA A 20 -44.88 11.51 35.24
CA ALA A 20 -45.72 10.79 34.27
C ALA A 20 -45.89 11.23 32.78
N SER A 21 -45.59 10.28 31.89
CA SER A 21 -46.33 9.88 30.65
C SER A 21 -46.96 10.93 29.71
N LEU A 22 -46.63 10.84 28.41
CA LEU A 22 -47.60 10.51 27.33
C LEU A 22 -46.93 10.40 25.94
N HIS A 23 -47.58 9.67 25.03
CA HIS A 23 -47.15 9.51 23.64
C HIS A 23 -47.10 10.85 22.86
N ARG A 24 -46.08 11.00 21.99
CA ARG A 24 -46.30 11.43 20.58
C ARG A 24 -45.09 11.16 19.69
N ARG A 25 -45.32 10.42 18.59
CA ARG A 25 -44.42 10.41 17.43
C ARG A 25 -44.39 11.81 16.81
N ARG A 26 -43.21 12.30 16.42
CA ARG A 26 -43.07 13.32 15.37
C ARG A 26 -41.94 12.93 14.43
N GLN A 27 -42.29 12.67 13.18
CA GLN A 27 -41.34 12.53 12.07
C GLN A 27 -40.82 13.93 11.71
N PHE A 28 -39.50 14.07 11.59
CA PHE A 28 -38.91 15.27 11.00
C PHE A 28 -38.80 15.10 9.49
N LEU A 29 -39.69 15.76 8.75
CA LEU A 29 -39.59 15.93 7.31
C LEU A 29 -38.65 17.09 7.00
N PHE A 30 -37.45 16.79 6.46
CA PHE A 30 -36.61 17.82 5.86
C PHE A 30 -37.23 18.26 4.51
N ARG A 31 -37.57 19.54 4.41
CA ARG A 31 -38.16 20.14 3.20
C ARG A 31 -37.16 21.11 2.58
N VAL A 32 -36.64 20.77 1.40
CA VAL A 32 -35.72 21.62 0.63
C VAL A 32 -36.50 22.77 -0.02
N PRO A 33 -36.03 24.03 0.06
CA PRO A 33 -36.62 25.14 -0.68
C PRO A 33 -35.98 25.29 -2.08
N HIS A 34 -36.78 25.04 -3.14
CA HIS A 34 -36.45 25.52 -4.48
C HIS A 34 -36.58 27.06 -4.56
N ARG A 35 -35.71 27.71 -5.36
CA ARG A 35 -35.94 29.06 -5.90
C ARG A 35 -35.84 29.02 -7.44
N PRO A 36 -36.62 29.85 -8.18
CA PRO A 36 -36.82 29.68 -9.61
C PRO A 36 -35.87 30.48 -10.50
N SER A 37 -35.85 30.03 -11.76
CA SER A 37 -35.25 30.57 -12.99
C SER A 37 -35.09 32.09 -13.17
N ARG A 38 -34.01 32.47 -13.87
CA ARG A 38 -34.05 33.51 -14.92
C ARG A 38 -33.37 33.00 -16.20
N ARG A 39 -34.03 33.22 -17.35
CA ARG A 39 -33.54 33.01 -18.73
C ARG A 39 -33.56 34.37 -19.44
N ALA A 40 -32.52 34.67 -20.24
CA ALA A 40 -32.53 35.50 -21.46
C ALA A 40 -31.08 35.83 -21.87
N PRO A 41 -30.79 36.16 -23.14
CA PRO A 41 -31.25 35.49 -24.36
C PRO A 41 -30.07 35.06 -25.27
N LEU A 42 -30.38 34.36 -26.35
CA LEU A 42 -29.43 34.04 -27.42
C LEU A 42 -29.08 35.29 -28.23
N LEU A 43 -27.79 35.45 -28.58
CA LEU A 43 -27.35 36.35 -29.66
C LEU A 43 -26.88 35.52 -30.84
N THR A 44 -27.61 35.65 -31.94
CA THR A 44 -27.25 35.11 -33.26
C THR A 44 -26.38 36.13 -34.02
N SER A 45 -25.22 35.71 -34.52
CA SER A 45 -24.56 36.40 -35.63
C SER A 45 -24.17 35.39 -36.70
N ALA A 46 -24.90 35.38 -37.81
CA ALA A 46 -24.39 34.83 -39.05
C ALA A 46 -23.29 35.75 -39.59
N ALA A 47 -22.23 35.16 -40.12
CA ALA A 47 -21.22 35.86 -40.91
C ALA A 47 -20.82 34.95 -42.08
N GLU A 48 -20.59 35.57 -43.24
CA GLU A 48 -20.66 34.89 -44.53
C GLU A 48 -19.34 34.25 -44.96
N ARG A 49 -19.44 33.28 -45.89
CA ARG A 49 -18.29 32.80 -46.68
C ARG A 49 -17.98 33.80 -47.80
N PRO A 50 -16.70 34.00 -48.13
CA PRO A 50 -16.29 34.18 -49.52
C PRO A 50 -15.72 32.87 -50.08
N ALA A 51 -16.05 32.57 -51.34
CA ALA A 51 -15.55 31.41 -52.06
C ALA A 51 -14.31 31.75 -52.90
N GLY A 52 -13.51 30.73 -53.21
CA GLY A 52 -12.72 30.69 -54.44
C GLY A 52 -11.23 31.03 -54.32
N ARG A 53 -10.39 30.00 -54.36
CA ARG A 53 -9.18 30.03 -55.21
C ARG A 53 -8.76 28.63 -55.62
N THR A 54 -8.71 28.42 -56.94
CA THR A 54 -8.21 27.21 -57.60
C THR A 54 -6.68 27.19 -57.60
N MET A 55 -6.10 26.06 -57.20
CA MET A 55 -4.73 25.63 -57.50
C MET A 55 -4.83 24.15 -57.86
N ALA A 56 -4.66 23.79 -59.13
CA ALA A 56 -3.39 23.32 -59.69
C ALA A 56 -3.04 21.90 -59.22
N THR A 57 -3.21 20.94 -60.13
CA THR A 57 -2.87 19.52 -59.94
C THR A 57 -1.37 19.33 -59.78
N ALA A 58 -0.94 18.75 -58.66
CA ALA A 58 0.40 18.22 -58.46
C ALA A 58 0.27 16.73 -58.09
N ASP A 59 0.82 15.87 -58.95
CA ASP A 59 0.85 14.42 -58.76
C ASP A 59 2.02 14.04 -57.84
N THR A 60 1.71 13.60 -56.61
CA THR A 60 2.70 13.05 -55.67
C THR A 60 2.10 12.00 -54.72
N GLY A 61 2.33 10.72 -55.00
CA GLY A 61 2.80 9.69 -54.05
C GLY A 61 2.02 9.36 -52.75
N ALA A 62 0.90 10.00 -52.42
CA ALA A 62 0.25 9.90 -51.12
C ALA A 62 -1.02 9.02 -51.13
N SER A 63 -0.87 7.69 -51.27
CA SER A 63 -2.04 6.78 -51.36
C SER A 63 -1.97 5.48 -50.53
N THR A 64 -0.86 5.19 -49.83
CA THR A 64 -0.72 3.96 -49.03
C THR A 64 -1.08 4.13 -47.54
N VAL A 65 -0.86 5.31 -46.96
CA VAL A 65 -1.07 5.58 -45.51
C VAL A 65 -2.51 5.99 -45.17
N THR A 66 -3.34 6.28 -46.18
CA THR A 66 -4.75 6.66 -46.03
C THR A 66 -5.70 5.47 -46.16
N ASP A 67 -5.40 4.48 -47.00
CA ASP A 67 -6.25 3.28 -47.20
C ASP A 67 -6.20 2.29 -46.01
N SER A 68 -5.10 2.28 -45.24
CA SER A 68 -4.99 1.47 -44.01
C SER A 68 -5.94 1.92 -42.88
N ARG A 69 -6.45 3.16 -42.92
CA ARG A 69 -7.27 3.76 -41.86
C ARG A 69 -8.72 3.30 -41.85
N LEU A 70 -9.16 2.58 -42.90
CA LEU A 70 -10.56 2.20 -43.12
C LEU A 70 -10.77 0.70 -43.37
N ARG A 71 -9.69 -0.09 -43.47
CA ARG A 71 -9.76 -1.56 -43.55
C ARG A 71 -9.56 -2.13 -42.14
N GLY A 72 -10.14 -3.30 -41.87
CA GLY A 72 -10.17 -3.93 -40.54
C GLY A 72 -8.83 -4.48 -40.01
N VAL A 73 -7.77 -3.68 -40.10
CA VAL A 73 -6.46 -3.94 -39.50
C VAL A 73 -6.54 -3.62 -38.01
N LYS A 74 -6.17 -4.58 -37.16
CA LYS A 74 -6.18 -4.36 -35.71
C LYS A 74 -5.08 -3.38 -35.31
N GLN A 75 -5.34 -2.50 -34.35
CA GLN A 75 -4.38 -1.47 -33.92
C GLN A 75 -4.00 -1.58 -32.44
N ALA A 76 -2.70 -1.50 -32.15
CA ALA A 76 -2.16 -1.50 -30.80
C ALA A 76 -1.43 -0.18 -30.53
N LEU A 77 -1.88 0.59 -29.53
CA LEU A 77 -1.17 1.78 -29.04
C LEU A 77 -0.23 1.39 -27.91
N ILE A 78 1.07 1.65 -28.04
CA ILE A 78 2.09 1.34 -27.05
C ILE A 78 2.80 2.64 -26.62
N SER A 79 2.78 2.98 -25.35
CA SER A 79 3.49 4.15 -24.81
C SER A 79 4.05 3.85 -23.43
N LEU A 80 5.35 3.55 -23.35
CA LEU A 80 5.97 3.04 -22.14
C LEU A 80 7.12 3.92 -21.63
N SER A 81 7.11 4.16 -20.32
CA SER A 81 8.28 4.61 -19.58
C SER A 81 9.27 3.45 -19.42
N ASP A 82 8.84 2.39 -18.73
CA ASP A 82 9.60 1.13 -18.55
C ASP A 82 9.42 0.22 -19.78
N LYS A 83 10.53 -0.16 -20.41
CA LYS A 83 10.57 -0.90 -21.67
C LYS A 83 10.92 -2.38 -21.48
N THR A 84 10.84 -2.88 -20.25
CA THR A 84 10.97 -4.31 -19.93
C THR A 84 10.04 -5.14 -20.82
N ASP A 85 10.59 -6.20 -21.42
CA ASP A 85 9.92 -7.13 -22.35
C ASP A 85 9.27 -6.52 -23.61
N LEU A 86 9.55 -5.25 -23.94
CA LEU A 86 8.93 -4.53 -25.08
C LEU A 86 9.13 -5.25 -26.43
N ALA A 87 10.32 -5.83 -26.66
CA ALA A 87 10.61 -6.60 -27.87
C ALA A 87 9.72 -7.86 -28.01
N ASN A 88 9.36 -8.52 -26.91
CA ASN A 88 8.48 -9.70 -26.94
C ASN A 88 7.04 -9.27 -27.29
N LEU A 89 6.53 -8.24 -26.60
CA LEU A 89 5.22 -7.66 -26.87
C LEU A 89 5.08 -7.20 -28.33
N GLY A 90 6.01 -6.38 -28.81
CA GLY A 90 5.96 -5.81 -30.17
C GLY A 90 5.99 -6.88 -31.25
N ASN A 91 6.92 -7.84 -31.14
CA ASN A 91 7.00 -8.96 -32.08
C ASN A 91 5.77 -9.89 -32.00
N GLY A 92 5.21 -10.11 -30.81
CA GLY A 92 3.97 -10.87 -30.63
C GLY A 92 2.78 -10.22 -31.34
N LEU A 93 2.54 -8.94 -31.07
CA LEU A 93 1.46 -8.17 -31.72
C LEU A 93 1.65 -8.11 -33.25
N GLN A 94 2.88 -7.91 -33.74
CA GLN A 94 3.16 -7.91 -35.18
C GLN A 94 2.88 -9.27 -35.84
N ARG A 95 3.25 -10.40 -35.21
CA ARG A 95 2.89 -11.75 -35.70
C ARG A 95 1.38 -11.97 -35.78
N LEU A 96 0.62 -11.34 -34.88
CA LEU A 96 -0.84 -11.39 -34.83
C LEU A 96 -1.54 -10.39 -35.78
N GLY A 97 -0.77 -9.70 -36.63
CA GLY A 97 -1.29 -8.79 -37.65
C GLY A 97 -1.73 -7.44 -37.12
N PHE A 98 -1.27 -7.02 -35.93
CA PHE A 98 -1.54 -5.68 -35.41
C PHE A 98 -0.62 -4.64 -36.05
N SER A 99 -1.21 -3.53 -36.48
CA SER A 99 -0.47 -2.28 -36.71
C SER A 99 -0.13 -1.66 -35.35
N ILE A 100 1.15 -1.34 -35.15
CA ILE A 100 1.65 -0.82 -33.87
C ILE A 100 1.86 0.69 -33.97
N ILE A 101 1.22 1.41 -33.06
CA ILE A 101 1.26 2.86 -32.94
C ILE A 101 2.04 3.20 -31.67
N SER A 102 3.01 4.12 -31.72
CA SER A 102 3.80 4.43 -30.53
C SER A 102 4.27 5.89 -30.42
N THR A 103 4.68 6.30 -29.21
CA THR A 103 5.24 7.63 -28.92
C THR A 103 6.77 7.58 -28.97
N GLY A 104 7.41 8.68 -29.38
CA GLY A 104 8.84 8.82 -29.74
C GLY A 104 9.80 7.78 -29.14
N GLY A 105 10.16 7.92 -27.85
CA GLY A 105 11.14 7.03 -27.21
C GLY A 105 10.71 5.56 -27.07
N THR A 106 9.42 5.24 -27.17
CA THR A 106 8.93 3.85 -27.23
C THR A 106 8.98 3.31 -28.66
N ALA A 107 8.65 4.16 -29.65
CA ALA A 107 8.74 3.83 -31.07
C ALA A 107 10.16 3.41 -31.45
N SER A 108 11.18 4.21 -31.10
CA SER A 108 12.57 3.90 -31.45
C SER A 108 13.10 2.59 -30.84
N SER A 109 12.63 2.19 -29.66
CA SER A 109 13.00 0.89 -29.06
C SER A 109 12.30 -0.30 -29.74
N LEU A 110 11.09 -0.11 -30.26
CA LEU A 110 10.37 -1.09 -31.08
C LEU A 110 11.01 -1.22 -32.47
N GLU A 111 11.29 -0.09 -33.13
CA GLU A 111 12.00 -0.02 -34.42
C GLU A 111 13.36 -0.75 -34.34
N ALA A 112 14.15 -0.49 -33.29
CA ALA A 112 15.41 -1.19 -33.02
C ALA A 112 15.26 -2.71 -32.77
N SER A 113 14.05 -3.18 -32.46
CA SER A 113 13.71 -4.59 -32.26
C SER A 113 13.14 -5.25 -33.53
N GLY A 114 13.18 -4.57 -34.68
CA GLY A 114 12.64 -5.06 -35.96
C GLY A 114 11.12 -4.95 -36.10
N VAL A 115 10.47 -4.17 -35.23
CA VAL A 115 9.01 -3.97 -35.22
C VAL A 115 8.66 -2.74 -36.06
N ASN A 116 7.70 -2.87 -36.97
CA ASN A 116 7.19 -1.76 -37.77
C ASN A 116 6.25 -0.90 -36.92
N VAL A 117 6.55 0.40 -36.81
CA VAL A 117 5.82 1.35 -35.97
C VAL A 117 5.34 2.54 -36.78
N THR A 118 4.09 2.96 -36.54
CA THR A 118 3.57 4.27 -36.93
C THR A 118 3.66 5.21 -35.73
N LYS A 119 4.25 6.40 -35.88
CA LYS A 119 4.37 7.36 -34.77
C LYS A 119 3.03 8.05 -34.53
N VAL A 120 2.74 8.38 -33.27
CA VAL A 120 1.49 9.09 -32.89
C VAL A 120 1.32 10.40 -33.67
N GLU A 121 2.41 11.13 -33.92
CA GLU A 121 2.43 12.36 -34.74
C GLU A 121 1.90 12.16 -36.18
N GLU A 122 2.13 10.99 -36.80
CA GLU A 122 1.63 10.66 -38.14
C GLU A 122 0.10 10.48 -38.16
N ILE A 123 -0.50 10.11 -37.02
CA ILE A 123 -1.94 9.89 -36.87
C ILE A 123 -2.65 11.16 -36.39
N THR A 124 -2.03 11.92 -35.49
CA THR A 124 -2.58 13.20 -35.00
C THR A 124 -2.41 14.32 -36.01
N GLN A 125 -1.40 14.24 -36.89
CA GLN A 125 -0.96 15.34 -37.77
C GLN A 125 -0.63 16.62 -36.97
N PHE A 126 -0.15 16.43 -35.74
CA PHE A 126 0.12 17.48 -34.77
C PHE A 126 1.48 17.22 -34.09
N PRO A 127 2.38 18.20 -34.03
CA PRO A 127 3.73 18.02 -33.50
C PRO A 127 3.74 17.84 -31.98
N GLU A 128 4.82 17.25 -31.45
CA GLU A 128 5.08 17.30 -30.02
C GLU A 128 5.29 18.76 -29.55
N MET A 129 4.66 19.13 -28.44
CA MET A 129 4.75 20.48 -27.86
C MET A 129 4.72 20.42 -26.33
N LEU A 130 5.15 21.51 -25.68
CA LEU A 130 5.25 21.62 -24.22
C LEU A 130 6.04 20.46 -23.62
N ASP A 131 7.24 20.20 -24.18
CA ASP A 131 8.18 19.17 -23.72
C ASP A 131 7.54 17.77 -23.56
N GLY A 132 6.63 17.43 -24.48
CA GLY A 132 5.93 16.15 -24.54
C GLY A 132 4.71 16.01 -23.64
N ARG A 133 4.36 17.04 -22.85
CA ARG A 133 3.24 17.01 -21.87
C ARG A 133 1.87 16.71 -22.49
N VAL A 134 1.66 17.00 -23.78
CA VAL A 134 0.36 16.85 -24.47
C VAL A 134 0.37 15.86 -25.64
N LYS A 135 1.45 15.09 -25.84
CA LYS A 135 1.71 14.24 -27.02
C LYS A 135 0.58 13.28 -27.45
N THR A 136 -0.22 12.79 -26.50
CA THR A 136 -1.30 11.82 -26.76
C THR A 136 -2.70 12.36 -26.48
N LEU A 137 -2.84 13.61 -26.02
CA LEU A 137 -4.10 14.23 -25.62
C LEU A 137 -4.89 14.75 -26.83
N HIS A 138 -5.13 13.87 -27.82
CA HIS A 138 -5.72 14.23 -29.11
C HIS A 138 -7.01 13.44 -29.41
N PRO A 139 -8.03 14.05 -30.05
CA PRO A 139 -9.27 13.35 -30.44
C PRO A 139 -9.05 12.13 -31.34
N SER A 140 -8.07 12.15 -32.25
CA SER A 140 -7.73 10.97 -33.09
C SER A 140 -7.25 9.77 -32.27
N ILE A 141 -6.71 9.98 -31.07
CA ILE A 141 -6.28 8.91 -30.17
C ILE A 141 -7.45 8.51 -29.27
N HIS A 142 -8.00 9.45 -28.50
CA HIS A 142 -9.05 9.13 -27.53
C HIS A 142 -10.38 8.74 -28.18
N GLY A 143 -10.72 9.26 -29.36
CA GLY A 143 -11.87 8.82 -30.15
C GLY A 143 -11.73 7.37 -30.59
N GLY A 144 -10.56 6.98 -31.10
CA GLY A 144 -10.26 5.60 -31.48
C GLY A 144 -10.27 4.60 -30.33
N ILE A 145 -10.00 5.06 -29.10
CA ILE A 145 -10.06 4.25 -27.87
C ILE A 145 -11.50 4.21 -27.29
N LEU A 146 -12.22 5.33 -27.27
CA LEU A 146 -13.51 5.48 -26.58
C LEU A 146 -14.74 5.19 -27.45
N ALA A 147 -14.57 5.03 -28.77
CA ALA A 147 -15.66 4.66 -29.63
C ALA A 147 -16.19 3.27 -29.28
N ARG A 148 -17.47 3.22 -28.90
CA ARG A 148 -18.20 1.98 -28.72
C ARG A 148 -18.50 1.36 -30.07
N ARG A 149 -17.99 0.16 -30.33
CA ARG A 149 -18.16 -0.55 -31.61
C ARG A 149 -19.58 -1.08 -31.78
N ASP A 150 -20.31 -1.24 -30.68
CA ASP A 150 -21.74 -1.57 -30.65
C ASP A 150 -22.68 -0.36 -30.83
N GLN A 151 -22.16 0.81 -31.24
CA GLN A 151 -22.95 2.01 -31.51
C GLN A 151 -22.63 2.57 -32.89
N GLU A 152 -23.55 2.38 -33.85
CA GLU A 152 -23.36 2.80 -35.26
C GLU A 152 -23.00 4.29 -35.39
N HIS A 153 -23.61 5.16 -34.57
CA HIS A 153 -23.34 6.59 -34.61
C HIS A 153 -21.93 6.98 -34.13
N HIS A 154 -21.28 6.18 -33.27
CA HIS A 154 -19.87 6.36 -32.92
C HIS A 154 -18.97 6.00 -34.12
N LEU A 155 -19.21 4.85 -34.75
CA LEU A 155 -18.44 4.40 -35.93
C LEU A 155 -18.60 5.36 -37.12
N LYS A 156 -19.81 5.90 -37.32
CA LYS A 156 -20.06 6.95 -38.32
C LYS A 156 -19.25 8.21 -38.03
N ALA A 157 -19.26 8.69 -36.79
CA ALA A 157 -18.50 9.88 -36.40
C ALA A 157 -16.98 9.69 -36.56
N LEU A 158 -16.44 8.50 -36.22
CA LEU A 158 -15.04 8.16 -36.49
C LEU A 158 -14.72 8.23 -37.99
N LYS A 159 -15.55 7.59 -38.82
CA LYS A 159 -15.37 7.57 -40.28
C LYS A 159 -15.45 8.97 -40.90
N GLU A 160 -16.37 9.80 -40.44
CA GLU A 160 -16.52 11.21 -40.89
C GLU A 160 -15.26 12.05 -40.59
N HIS A 161 -14.51 11.73 -39.54
CA HIS A 161 -13.29 12.44 -39.14
C HIS A 161 -11.99 11.69 -39.49
N GLY A 162 -12.06 10.55 -40.19
CA GLY A 162 -10.90 9.75 -40.59
C GLY A 162 -10.13 9.11 -39.42
N ILE A 163 -10.80 8.84 -38.30
CA ILE A 163 -10.21 8.30 -37.07
C ILE A 163 -10.29 6.76 -37.06
N GLY A 164 -9.16 6.09 -36.86
CA GLY A 164 -9.07 4.63 -36.68
C GLY A 164 -9.45 4.18 -35.26
N THR A 165 -9.66 2.88 -35.06
CA THR A 165 -10.00 2.28 -33.76
C THR A 165 -8.82 1.50 -33.18
N PHE A 166 -8.59 1.63 -31.87
CA PHE A 166 -7.60 0.81 -31.16
C PHE A 166 -8.24 -0.44 -30.55
N ASP A 167 -7.55 -1.57 -30.64
CA ASP A 167 -7.93 -2.86 -30.03
C ASP A 167 -7.14 -3.15 -28.75
N VAL A 168 -5.90 -2.66 -28.68
CA VAL A 168 -5.00 -2.85 -27.54
C VAL A 168 -4.36 -1.50 -27.19
N VAL A 169 -4.26 -1.21 -25.90
CA VAL A 169 -3.56 -0.04 -25.35
C VAL A 169 -2.62 -0.51 -24.25
N VAL A 170 -1.31 -0.44 -24.48
CA VAL A 170 -0.27 -0.83 -23.52
C VAL A 170 0.47 0.41 -23.04
N VAL A 171 0.29 0.75 -21.77
CA VAL A 171 0.79 2.00 -21.18
C VAL A 171 1.22 1.76 -19.74
N ASN A 172 2.49 2.02 -19.44
CA ASN A 172 2.97 2.19 -18.07
C ASN A 172 3.43 3.64 -17.84
N LEU A 173 3.25 4.10 -16.61
CA LEU A 173 3.41 5.50 -16.22
C LEU A 173 4.87 5.86 -15.97
N TYR A 174 5.17 7.17 -15.94
CA TYR A 174 6.44 7.64 -15.40
C TYR A 174 6.64 7.14 -13.96
N PRO A 175 7.87 6.78 -13.56
CA PRO A 175 8.14 6.13 -12.27
C PRO A 175 8.15 7.16 -11.12
N PHE A 176 7.09 7.96 -10.98
CA PHE A 176 6.94 8.99 -9.95
C PHE A 176 7.21 8.42 -8.56
N TYR A 177 6.62 7.27 -8.24
CA TYR A 177 6.83 6.57 -6.97
C TYR A 177 8.32 6.33 -6.69
N ASP A 178 9.05 5.77 -7.66
CA ASP A 178 10.47 5.45 -7.48
C ASP A 178 11.33 6.72 -7.47
N LYS A 179 10.97 7.72 -8.27
CA LYS A 179 11.63 9.04 -8.30
C LYS A 179 11.56 9.73 -6.94
N VAL A 180 10.37 9.91 -6.38
CA VAL A 180 10.18 10.60 -5.09
C VAL A 180 10.66 9.79 -3.87
N THR A 181 11.07 8.53 -4.06
CA THR A 181 11.58 7.65 -2.98
C THR A 181 13.05 7.31 -3.11
N SER A 182 13.65 7.50 -4.28
CA SER A 182 15.07 7.22 -4.55
C SER A 182 16.04 8.20 -3.85
N GLY A 183 15.58 9.39 -3.46
CA GLY A 183 16.39 10.40 -2.80
C GLY A 183 15.66 11.73 -2.66
N ALA A 184 16.41 12.78 -2.32
CA ALA A 184 15.90 14.15 -2.39
C ALA A 184 15.76 14.57 -3.85
N ILE A 185 14.57 15.05 -4.22
CA ILE A 185 14.28 15.67 -5.52
C ILE A 185 13.78 17.10 -5.27
N SER A 186 13.91 18.00 -6.25
CA SER A 186 13.27 19.32 -6.15
C SER A 186 11.75 19.19 -6.27
N PHE A 187 11.03 20.25 -5.88
CA PHE A 187 9.58 20.31 -6.07
C PHE A 187 9.25 20.31 -7.57
N GLU A 188 10.03 21.06 -8.34
CA GLU A 188 9.92 21.20 -9.79
C GLU A 188 10.13 19.85 -10.49
N ASP A 189 11.19 19.11 -10.17
CA ASP A 189 11.43 17.76 -10.69
C ASP A 189 10.28 16.81 -10.35
N GLY A 190 9.73 16.91 -9.14
CA GLY A 190 8.56 16.13 -8.73
C GLY A 190 7.34 16.42 -9.60
N ILE A 191 7.07 17.69 -9.90
CA ILE A 191 5.98 18.12 -10.79
C ILE A 191 6.19 17.65 -12.23
N GLU A 192 7.41 17.71 -12.78
CA GLU A 192 7.69 17.20 -14.14
C GLU A 192 7.54 15.67 -14.27
N ASN A 193 7.67 14.92 -13.17
CA ASN A 193 7.48 13.46 -13.18
C ASN A 193 6.00 13.03 -13.02
N ILE A 194 5.05 13.96 -12.98
CA ILE A 194 3.60 13.69 -13.00
C ILE A 194 3.12 13.50 -14.45
N ASP A 195 2.80 12.27 -14.81
CA ASP A 195 2.30 11.88 -16.13
C ASP A 195 0.81 12.21 -16.27
N ILE A 196 0.45 12.98 -17.30
CA ILE A 196 -0.94 13.33 -17.64
C ILE A 196 -1.47 12.44 -18.78
N GLY A 197 -0.61 12.13 -19.77
CA GLY A 197 -0.99 11.38 -20.96
C GLY A 197 -1.25 9.91 -20.63
N GLY A 198 -0.38 9.30 -19.84
CA GLY A 198 -0.47 7.91 -19.42
C GLY A 198 -1.78 7.58 -18.70
N PRO A 199 -2.14 8.25 -17.59
CA PRO A 199 -3.37 7.96 -16.87
C PRO A 199 -4.62 8.23 -17.72
N THR A 200 -4.57 9.22 -18.62
CA THR A 200 -5.68 9.52 -19.53
C THR A 200 -5.89 8.41 -20.57
N LEU A 201 -4.81 7.85 -21.14
CA LEU A 201 -4.89 6.68 -22.02
C LEU A 201 -5.40 5.43 -21.30
N ILE A 202 -4.83 5.11 -20.13
CA ILE A 202 -5.19 3.95 -19.31
C ILE A 202 -6.67 4.00 -18.94
N ARG A 203 -7.17 5.13 -18.41
CA ARG A 203 -8.57 5.31 -18.04
C ARG A 203 -9.52 5.27 -19.24
N ALA A 204 -9.10 5.78 -20.40
CA ALA A 204 -9.90 5.72 -21.62
C ALA A 204 -10.08 4.27 -22.10
N ALA A 205 -9.00 3.49 -22.15
CA ALA A 205 -9.05 2.09 -22.57
C ALA A 205 -9.79 1.21 -21.56
N ALA A 206 -9.53 1.36 -20.25
CA ALA A 206 -10.23 0.64 -19.20
C ALA A 206 -11.74 0.94 -19.16
N LYS A 207 -12.15 2.18 -19.47
CA LYS A 207 -13.57 2.54 -19.62
C LYS A 207 -14.22 1.78 -20.78
N ASN A 208 -13.51 1.60 -21.90
CA ASN A 208 -14.03 0.93 -23.09
C ASN A 208 -13.57 -0.55 -23.20
N HIS A 209 -13.35 -1.23 -22.07
CA HIS A 209 -12.75 -2.57 -22.01
C HIS A 209 -13.48 -3.66 -22.81
N LYS A 210 -14.78 -3.45 -23.10
CA LYS A 210 -15.57 -4.28 -24.01
C LYS A 210 -14.92 -4.39 -25.39
N ASP A 211 -14.41 -3.27 -25.90
CA ASP A 211 -13.87 -3.14 -27.25
C ASP A 211 -12.33 -3.04 -27.28
N VAL A 212 -11.70 -2.63 -26.16
CA VAL A 212 -10.25 -2.34 -26.07
C VAL A 212 -9.60 -3.10 -24.91
N LEU A 213 -8.52 -3.85 -25.15
CA LEU A 213 -7.70 -4.44 -24.09
C LEU A 213 -6.70 -3.41 -23.56
N VAL A 214 -6.60 -3.26 -22.24
CA VAL A 214 -5.67 -2.34 -21.58
C VAL A 214 -4.64 -3.11 -20.76
N VAL A 215 -3.35 -2.81 -20.93
CA VAL A 215 -2.27 -3.44 -20.16
C VAL A 215 -1.33 -2.38 -19.59
N VAL A 216 -0.98 -2.54 -18.30
CA VAL A 216 -0.21 -1.56 -17.51
C VAL A 216 1.05 -2.14 -16.85
N ASP A 217 1.31 -3.43 -17.05
CA ASP A 217 2.36 -4.21 -16.39
C ASP A 217 2.90 -5.25 -17.38
N HIS A 218 4.22 -5.32 -17.53
CA HIS A 218 4.89 -6.22 -18.47
C HIS A 218 4.60 -7.71 -18.20
N LYS A 219 4.26 -8.05 -16.94
CA LYS A 219 3.90 -9.43 -16.53
C LYS A 219 2.62 -9.94 -17.17
N ASP A 220 1.76 -9.06 -17.68
CA ASP A 220 0.53 -9.45 -18.37
C ASP A 220 0.76 -9.70 -19.87
N TYR A 221 1.93 -9.35 -20.44
CA TYR A 221 2.20 -9.52 -21.88
C TYR A 221 2.01 -10.96 -22.38
N PRO A 222 2.47 -12.02 -21.69
CA PRO A 222 2.24 -13.40 -22.15
C PRO A 222 0.76 -13.76 -22.21
N ALA A 223 -0.01 -13.43 -21.17
CA ALA A 223 -1.45 -13.70 -21.11
C ALA A 223 -2.25 -12.87 -22.13
N LEU A 224 -1.82 -11.63 -22.41
CA LEU A 224 -2.37 -10.82 -23.50
C LEU A 224 -2.17 -11.49 -24.86
N LEU A 225 -0.95 -11.97 -25.16
CA LEU A 225 -0.64 -12.60 -26.43
C LEU A 225 -1.40 -13.92 -26.60
N GLU A 226 -1.47 -14.75 -25.56
CA GLU A 226 -2.28 -15.98 -25.53
C GLU A 226 -3.77 -15.69 -25.76
N TYR A 227 -4.33 -14.66 -25.10
CA TYR A 227 -5.71 -14.22 -25.33
C TYR A 227 -5.97 -13.80 -26.78
N LEU A 228 -5.00 -13.11 -27.41
CA LEU A 228 -5.10 -12.62 -28.78
C LEU A 228 -4.87 -13.72 -29.85
N GLU A 229 -4.16 -14.80 -29.49
CA GLU A 229 -4.06 -16.05 -30.27
C GLU A 229 -5.33 -16.91 -30.15
N GLY A 230 -6.01 -16.82 -29.00
CA GLY A 230 -7.26 -17.49 -28.69
C GLY A 230 -8.41 -17.15 -29.64
N LYS A 231 -9.31 -18.12 -29.88
CA LYS A 231 -10.51 -17.95 -30.73
C LYS A 231 -11.79 -17.62 -29.96
N GLN A 232 -11.72 -17.45 -28.64
CA GLN A 232 -12.87 -17.12 -27.80
C GLN A 232 -12.62 -15.81 -27.06
N ASP A 233 -13.58 -14.88 -27.16
CA ASP A 233 -13.59 -13.65 -26.39
C ASP A 233 -13.97 -13.98 -24.95
N ASP A 234 -13.09 -13.70 -23.98
CA ASP A 234 -13.39 -13.79 -22.55
C ASP A 234 -13.63 -12.37 -21.96
N PRO A 235 -14.88 -12.03 -21.60
CA PRO A 235 -15.22 -10.76 -20.95
C PRO A 235 -14.66 -10.60 -19.53
N ASP A 236 -14.34 -11.68 -18.81
CA ASP A 236 -13.76 -11.59 -17.47
C ASP A 236 -12.27 -11.25 -17.51
N PHE A 237 -11.51 -11.75 -18.49
CA PHE A 237 -10.16 -11.24 -18.76
C PHE A 237 -10.17 -9.73 -19.07
N ARG A 238 -11.07 -9.27 -19.96
CA ARG A 238 -11.26 -7.83 -20.26
C ARG A 238 -11.57 -7.00 -19.02
N ARG A 239 -12.50 -7.47 -18.17
CA ARG A 239 -12.84 -6.82 -16.89
C ARG A 239 -11.67 -6.81 -15.91
N THR A 240 -10.88 -7.88 -15.85
CA THR A 240 -9.72 -8.01 -14.97
C THR A 240 -8.62 -7.02 -15.35
N LEU A 241 -8.32 -6.91 -16.64
CA LEU A 241 -7.41 -5.90 -17.18
C LEU A 241 -7.89 -4.46 -16.88
N ALA A 242 -9.18 -4.18 -17.08
CA ALA A 242 -9.77 -2.88 -16.77
C ALA A 242 -9.68 -2.52 -15.28
N TRP A 243 -9.95 -3.50 -14.39
CA TRP A 243 -9.78 -3.33 -12.95
C TRP A 243 -8.31 -3.05 -12.59
N LYS A 244 -7.35 -3.82 -13.12
CA LYS A 244 -5.92 -3.62 -12.88
C LYS A 244 -5.46 -2.23 -13.34
N ALA A 245 -5.94 -1.78 -14.49
CA ALA A 245 -5.69 -0.44 -15.03
C ALA A 245 -6.21 0.69 -14.13
N PHE A 246 -7.45 0.60 -13.64
CA PHE A 246 -7.97 1.59 -12.68
C PHE A 246 -7.25 1.54 -11.32
N GLN A 247 -6.89 0.35 -10.82
CA GLN A 247 -6.14 0.18 -9.58
C GLN A 247 -4.71 0.75 -9.69
N HIS A 248 -4.06 0.62 -10.85
CA HIS A 248 -2.74 1.19 -11.11
C HIS A 248 -2.78 2.73 -11.03
N VAL A 249 -3.75 3.37 -11.71
CA VAL A 249 -3.93 4.83 -11.65
C VAL A 249 -4.32 5.29 -10.25
N ALA A 250 -5.23 4.61 -9.56
CA ALA A 250 -5.59 4.97 -8.18
C ALA A 250 -4.40 4.88 -7.21
N SER A 251 -3.47 3.94 -7.42
CA SER A 251 -2.23 3.83 -6.62
C SER A 251 -1.23 4.92 -6.96
N TYR A 252 -1.13 5.31 -8.24
CA TYR A 252 -0.29 6.41 -8.73
C TYR A 252 -0.75 7.77 -8.17
N ASP A 253 -2.04 8.08 -8.31
CA ASP A 253 -2.65 9.31 -7.79
C ASP A 253 -2.55 9.40 -6.25
N SER A 254 -2.61 8.25 -5.56
CA SER A 254 -2.39 8.20 -4.10
C SER A 254 -0.97 8.65 -3.71
N ALA A 255 0.04 8.19 -4.43
CA ALA A 255 1.43 8.59 -4.19
C ALA A 255 1.65 10.08 -4.48
N ILE A 256 1.08 10.60 -5.57
CA ILE A 256 1.13 12.04 -5.89
C ILE A 256 0.45 12.87 -4.81
N SER A 257 -0.74 12.46 -4.36
CA SER A 257 -1.50 13.17 -3.32
C SER A 257 -0.76 13.19 -1.98
N GLU A 258 -0.13 12.08 -1.58
CA GLU A 258 0.68 12.03 -0.36
C GLU A 258 1.94 12.89 -0.47
N TRP A 259 2.63 12.84 -1.61
CA TRP A 259 3.81 13.66 -1.84
C TRP A 259 3.48 15.15 -1.80
N LEU A 260 2.46 15.60 -2.54
CA LEU A 260 2.01 17.01 -2.54
C LEU A 260 1.59 17.50 -1.14
N TRP A 261 0.96 16.66 -0.33
CA TRP A 261 0.64 17.03 1.06
C TRP A 261 1.90 17.27 1.90
N LYS A 262 2.93 16.42 1.76
CA LYS A 262 4.22 16.57 2.46
C LYS A 262 5.02 17.79 2.00
N GLN A 263 4.83 18.27 0.78
CA GLN A 263 5.44 19.54 0.31
C GLN A 263 4.67 20.79 0.78
N SER A 264 3.51 20.64 1.44
CA SER A 264 2.71 21.76 1.93
C SER A 264 3.19 22.29 3.28
N ASN A 265 2.81 23.53 3.61
CA ASN A 265 3.02 24.13 4.94
C ASN A 265 2.19 23.48 6.08
N LYS A 266 1.58 22.32 5.82
CA LYS A 266 0.73 21.56 6.74
C LYS A 266 1.20 20.10 6.89
N ALA A 267 2.42 19.78 6.46
CA ALA A 267 2.97 18.42 6.47
C ALA A 267 2.84 17.70 7.84
N ASP A 268 3.03 18.41 8.94
CA ASP A 268 2.93 17.90 10.32
C ASP A 268 1.47 17.73 10.83
N SER A 269 0.47 17.89 9.97
CA SER A 269 -0.94 17.78 10.34
C SER A 269 -1.66 16.69 9.57
N PHE A 270 -2.67 16.09 10.22
CA PHE A 270 -3.51 15.07 9.59
C PHE A 270 -4.17 15.64 8.32
N PRO A 271 -3.97 15.01 7.15
CA PRO A 271 -4.61 15.46 5.92
C PRO A 271 -6.14 15.33 6.04
N PRO A 272 -6.91 16.31 5.52
CA PRO A 272 -8.37 16.28 5.59
C PRO A 272 -9.00 15.14 4.78
N SER A 273 -8.23 14.54 3.86
CA SER A 273 -8.53 13.32 3.13
C SER A 273 -7.22 12.68 2.68
N PHE A 274 -7.11 11.35 2.78
CA PHE A 274 -5.98 10.57 2.28
C PHE A 274 -6.45 9.19 1.81
N THR A 275 -5.62 8.51 1.03
CA THR A 275 -5.85 7.17 0.51
C THR A 275 -4.75 6.22 0.99
N VAL A 276 -5.05 4.92 1.05
CA VAL A 276 -4.10 3.87 1.44
C VAL A 276 -3.96 2.88 0.28
N PRO A 277 -2.91 2.99 -0.56
CA PRO A 277 -2.75 2.13 -1.73
C PRO A 277 -2.23 0.74 -1.33
N LEU A 278 -3.16 -0.19 -1.09
CA LEU A 278 -2.86 -1.57 -0.73
C LEU A 278 -2.61 -2.47 -1.95
N THR A 279 -1.64 -3.38 -1.85
CA THR A 279 -1.37 -4.45 -2.84
C THR A 279 -1.34 -5.80 -2.13
N MET A 280 -2.15 -6.77 -2.58
CA MET A 280 -2.18 -8.11 -1.97
C MET A 280 -0.82 -8.80 -2.17
N LYS A 281 -0.20 -9.25 -1.07
CA LYS A 281 1.04 -10.04 -1.08
C LYS A 281 0.74 -11.54 -1.10
N SER A 282 -0.28 -11.97 -0.35
CA SER A 282 -0.72 -13.37 -0.31
C SER A 282 -2.15 -13.50 0.20
N THR A 283 -2.85 -14.54 -0.22
CA THR A 283 -4.03 -15.03 0.51
C THR A 283 -3.57 -15.75 1.78
N LEU A 284 -4.38 -15.70 2.83
CA LEU A 284 -4.11 -16.41 4.08
C LEU A 284 -5.10 -17.57 4.22
N ARG A 285 -4.66 -18.64 4.89
CA ARG A 285 -5.46 -19.85 5.10
C ARG A 285 -6.81 -19.56 5.76
N TYR A 286 -6.82 -18.62 6.70
CA TYR A 286 -7.99 -18.04 7.37
C TYR A 286 -7.56 -16.76 8.13
N GLY A 287 -8.53 -16.02 8.67
CA GLY A 287 -8.34 -14.83 9.51
C GLY A 287 -7.94 -15.16 10.95
N GLU A 288 -8.49 -14.47 11.94
CA GLU A 288 -8.25 -14.83 13.36
C GLU A 288 -8.76 -16.24 13.67
N ASN A 289 -9.88 -16.64 13.05
CA ASN A 289 -10.57 -17.90 13.25
C ASN A 289 -10.76 -18.67 11.92
N PRO A 290 -10.79 -20.03 11.92
CA PRO A 290 -10.85 -20.84 10.70
C PRO A 290 -12.01 -20.60 9.73
N HIS A 291 -13.13 -20.02 10.19
CA HIS A 291 -14.30 -19.73 9.36
C HIS A 291 -14.19 -18.39 8.60
N GLN A 292 -13.19 -17.57 8.90
CA GLN A 292 -12.98 -16.25 8.29
C GLN A 292 -11.97 -16.38 7.15
N LYS A 293 -12.30 -15.88 5.95
CA LYS A 293 -11.32 -15.72 4.87
C LYS A 293 -10.43 -14.50 5.16
N ALA A 294 -9.15 -14.55 4.79
CA ALA A 294 -8.24 -13.41 4.93
C ALA A 294 -7.18 -13.37 3.84
N ALA A 295 -6.54 -12.22 3.69
CA ALA A 295 -5.39 -11.98 2.83
C ALA A 295 -4.46 -10.97 3.52
N PHE A 296 -3.17 -11.02 3.19
CA PHE A 296 -2.19 -10.06 3.66
C PHE A 296 -1.87 -9.07 2.53
N TYR A 297 -1.96 -7.77 2.85
CA TYR A 297 -1.70 -6.67 1.94
C TYR A 297 -0.44 -5.93 2.38
N GLY A 298 0.44 -5.63 1.42
CA GLY A 298 1.47 -4.61 1.59
C GLY A 298 0.89 -3.23 1.31
N ASP A 299 1.27 -2.26 2.13
CA ASP A 299 0.94 -0.85 1.94
C ASP A 299 2.01 -0.20 1.04
N ARG A 300 1.57 0.61 0.07
CA ARG A 300 2.41 1.38 -0.86
C ARG A 300 2.36 2.89 -0.60
N SER A 301 2.01 3.32 0.60
CA SER A 301 2.15 4.73 1.00
C SER A 301 3.63 5.12 1.03
N LEU A 302 3.97 6.31 0.55
CA LEU A 302 5.33 6.85 0.51
C LEU A 302 5.96 6.95 1.90
N SER A 303 5.14 7.19 2.92
CA SER A 303 5.49 7.18 4.35
C SER A 303 6.08 5.84 4.83
N LEU A 304 5.71 4.72 4.22
CA LEU A 304 6.15 3.38 4.62
C LEU A 304 7.38 2.88 3.84
N VAL A 305 7.88 3.68 2.91
CA VAL A 305 9.10 3.38 2.16
C VAL A 305 10.30 3.31 3.11
N ASN A 306 10.97 2.16 3.13
CA ASN A 306 12.07 1.87 4.06
C ASN A 306 11.71 2.05 5.55
N ALA A 307 10.42 2.04 5.91
CA ALA A 307 9.97 2.19 7.29
C ALA A 307 10.24 0.95 8.15
N GLY A 308 10.42 -0.24 7.55
CA GLY A 308 10.71 -1.50 8.23
C GLY A 308 9.46 -2.24 8.73
N GLY A 309 9.62 -3.05 9.78
CA GLY A 309 8.53 -3.83 10.39
C GLY A 309 8.15 -5.11 9.65
N ILE A 310 7.28 -5.90 10.28
CA ILE A 310 6.94 -7.27 9.84
C ILE A 310 6.33 -7.33 8.43
N ALA A 311 5.63 -6.28 7.99
CA ALA A 311 5.08 -6.22 6.65
C ALA A 311 6.14 -6.26 5.52
N THR A 312 7.40 -5.97 5.85
CA THR A 312 8.57 -6.01 4.96
C THR A 312 9.56 -7.12 5.31
N ALA A 313 9.24 -7.99 6.28
CA ALA A 313 10.14 -9.04 6.73
C ALA A 313 10.40 -10.12 5.65
N ILE A 314 11.62 -10.65 5.63
CA ILE A 314 12.04 -11.77 4.80
C ILE A 314 11.81 -13.05 5.59
N GLN A 315 11.10 -14.02 5.02
CA GLN A 315 10.93 -15.34 5.61
C GLN A 315 11.96 -16.32 5.04
N HIS A 316 12.96 -16.69 5.86
CA HIS A 316 14.07 -17.58 5.45
C HIS A 316 13.73 -19.07 5.54
N HIS A 317 12.67 -19.45 6.25
CA HIS A 317 12.29 -20.85 6.51
C HIS A 317 10.83 -20.99 6.96
N GLY A 318 10.32 -22.22 6.96
CA GLY A 318 9.09 -22.59 7.64
C GLY A 318 7.82 -22.59 6.77
N LYS A 319 6.67 -22.75 7.42
CA LYS A 319 5.35 -22.68 6.79
C LYS A 319 4.94 -21.24 6.50
N GLU A 320 4.02 -21.05 5.55
CA GLU A 320 3.32 -19.77 5.35
C GLU A 320 2.81 -19.16 6.66
N MET A 321 2.85 -17.83 6.74
CA MET A 321 2.31 -17.05 7.85
C MET A 321 0.78 -17.15 7.91
N SER A 322 0.21 -17.36 9.10
CA SER A 322 -1.23 -17.14 9.36
C SER A 322 -1.53 -15.70 9.78
N TYR A 323 -2.81 -15.32 9.83
CA TYR A 323 -3.23 -14.00 10.31
C TYR A 323 -2.70 -13.68 11.72
N ASN A 324 -2.88 -14.60 12.67
CA ASN A 324 -2.39 -14.46 14.04
C ASN A 324 -0.85 -14.47 14.11
N ASN A 325 -0.16 -15.17 13.18
CA ASN A 325 1.30 -15.10 13.10
C ASN A 325 1.78 -13.69 12.74
N TYR A 326 1.09 -12.97 11.84
CA TYR A 326 1.43 -11.57 11.54
C TYR A 326 1.22 -10.66 12.76
N LEU A 327 0.08 -10.78 13.44
CA LEU A 327 -0.24 -9.98 14.63
C LEU A 327 0.75 -10.20 15.79
N ASP A 328 1.02 -11.47 16.13
CA ASP A 328 1.93 -11.80 17.23
C ASP A 328 3.39 -11.44 16.87
N ALA A 329 3.79 -11.58 15.60
CA ALA A 329 5.14 -11.20 15.15
C ALA A 329 5.34 -9.69 15.21
N ASP A 330 4.34 -8.90 14.82
CA ASP A 330 4.41 -7.45 14.86
C ASP A 330 4.46 -6.93 16.30
N ALA A 331 3.65 -7.51 17.19
CA ALA A 331 3.73 -7.25 18.63
C ALA A 331 5.12 -7.61 19.23
N ALA A 332 5.69 -8.75 18.86
CA ALA A 332 7.01 -9.17 19.34
C ALA A 332 8.14 -8.27 18.81
N TRP A 333 8.07 -7.91 17.53
CA TRP A 333 9.06 -7.07 16.87
C TRP A 333 9.03 -5.62 17.36
N ASN A 334 7.84 -5.03 17.48
CA ASN A 334 7.70 -3.68 18.02
C ASN A 334 8.16 -3.62 19.48
N CYS A 335 7.84 -4.63 20.31
CA CYS A 335 8.29 -4.67 21.70
C CYS A 335 9.81 -4.82 21.82
N VAL A 336 10.46 -5.71 21.06
CA VAL A 336 11.93 -5.86 21.15
C VAL A 336 12.67 -4.64 20.58
N SER A 337 12.03 -3.91 19.65
CA SER A 337 12.56 -2.68 19.05
C SER A 337 12.58 -1.46 19.97
N GLU A 338 12.01 -1.53 21.17
CA GLU A 338 12.11 -0.46 22.20
C GLU A 338 13.50 -0.41 22.86
N PHE A 339 14.27 -1.50 22.79
CA PHE A 339 15.48 -1.67 23.59
C PHE A 339 16.76 -1.50 22.75
N GLU A 340 17.72 -0.74 23.26
CA GLU A 340 19.07 -0.62 22.66
C GLU A 340 20.03 -1.71 23.17
N SER A 341 19.86 -2.18 24.41
CA SER A 341 20.66 -3.29 24.96
C SER A 341 20.20 -4.64 24.42
N PRO A 342 21.08 -5.66 24.28
CA PRO A 342 20.67 -6.98 23.79
C PRO A 342 19.50 -7.55 24.59
N THR A 343 18.40 -7.83 23.91
CA THR A 343 17.09 -8.11 24.51
C THR A 343 16.39 -9.25 23.80
N CYS A 344 15.77 -10.12 24.59
CA CYS A 344 14.85 -11.14 24.11
C CYS A 344 13.43 -10.83 24.60
N VAL A 345 12.46 -10.90 23.68
CA VAL A 345 11.03 -10.80 23.94
C VAL A 345 10.36 -12.10 23.51
N VAL A 346 9.44 -12.62 24.33
CA VAL A 346 8.56 -13.74 23.99
C VAL A 346 7.11 -13.27 24.06
N VAL A 347 6.36 -13.41 22.96
CA VAL A 347 4.95 -13.00 22.82
C VAL A 347 4.05 -14.20 22.57
N LYS A 348 2.81 -14.10 23.06
CA LYS A 348 1.69 -14.97 22.67
C LYS A 348 0.39 -14.18 22.70
N HIS A 349 -0.42 -14.28 21.66
CA HIS A 349 -1.69 -13.55 21.52
C HIS A 349 -1.53 -12.04 21.75
N THR A 350 -0.56 -11.44 21.04
CA THR A 350 -0.16 -10.02 21.06
C THR A 350 0.27 -9.45 22.41
N ASN A 351 0.55 -10.30 23.41
CA ASN A 351 1.03 -9.89 24.73
C ASN A 351 2.42 -10.48 25.02
N PRO A 352 3.40 -9.67 25.49
CA PRO A 352 4.67 -10.18 25.99
C PRO A 352 4.49 -11.04 27.24
N CYS A 353 4.78 -12.35 27.14
CA CYS A 353 4.82 -13.26 28.29
C CYS A 353 6.23 -13.38 28.91
N GLY A 354 7.22 -12.71 28.33
CA GLY A 354 8.56 -12.62 28.90
C GLY A 354 9.42 -11.63 28.14
N VAL A 355 10.09 -10.72 28.86
CA VAL A 355 11.07 -9.78 28.32
C VAL A 355 12.28 -9.76 29.25
N ALA A 356 13.49 -9.79 28.68
CA ALA A 356 14.73 -9.63 29.42
C ALA A 356 15.83 -8.98 28.58
N SER A 357 16.54 -8.01 29.15
CA SER A 357 17.70 -7.34 28.56
C SER A 357 18.96 -7.68 29.33
N ARG A 358 20.04 -8.06 28.64
CA ARG A 358 21.35 -8.44 29.22
C ARG A 358 22.48 -8.03 28.30
N HIS A 359 23.71 -8.07 28.79
CA HIS A 359 24.89 -7.99 27.92
C HIS A 359 25.09 -9.29 27.13
N ASP A 360 24.81 -10.45 27.74
CA ASP A 360 24.75 -11.75 27.07
C ASP A 360 23.31 -12.03 26.57
N ILE A 361 23.15 -12.17 25.25
CA ILE A 361 21.87 -12.47 24.62
C ILE A 361 21.36 -13.90 24.95
N LEU A 362 22.25 -14.85 25.27
CA LEU A 362 21.86 -16.18 25.72
C LEU A 362 21.25 -16.11 27.13
N GLU A 363 21.83 -15.35 28.06
CA GLU A 363 21.21 -15.05 29.36
C GLU A 363 19.84 -14.37 29.19
N ALA A 364 19.74 -13.33 28.33
CA ALA A 364 18.46 -12.67 28.03
C ALA A 364 17.40 -13.66 27.54
N TYR A 365 17.72 -14.51 26.57
CA TYR A 365 16.83 -15.56 26.07
C TYR A 365 16.35 -16.51 27.18
N ARG A 366 17.30 -17.07 27.94
CA ARG A 366 17.00 -17.99 29.05
C ARG A 366 16.09 -17.34 30.10
N LEU A 367 16.29 -16.05 30.40
CA LEU A 367 15.49 -15.31 31.37
C LEU A 367 14.10 -14.93 30.85
N ALA A 368 13.98 -14.50 29.60
CA ALA A 368 12.70 -14.17 28.97
C ALA A 368 11.78 -15.42 28.94
N VAL A 369 12.29 -16.57 28.53
CA VAL A 369 11.52 -17.83 28.53
C VAL A 369 11.16 -18.29 29.95
N ARG A 370 12.04 -18.07 30.95
CA ARG A 370 11.77 -18.39 32.36
C ARG A 370 10.78 -17.42 33.04
N ALA A 371 10.41 -16.30 32.42
CA ALA A 371 9.44 -15.37 32.98
C ALA A 371 8.02 -15.97 33.03
N ASP A 372 7.59 -16.63 31.95
CA ASP A 372 6.46 -17.57 31.93
C ASP A 372 6.72 -18.72 30.93
N PRO A 373 7.31 -19.84 31.37
CA PRO A 373 7.63 -20.98 30.50
C PRO A 373 6.41 -21.78 30.03
N VAL A 374 5.20 -21.49 30.53
CA VAL A 374 3.97 -22.12 30.06
C VAL A 374 3.37 -21.31 28.92
N SER A 375 3.34 -19.98 29.05
CA SER A 375 2.89 -19.10 27.95
C SER A 375 3.91 -19.05 26.82
N ALA A 376 5.21 -19.07 27.09
CA ALA A 376 6.27 -19.07 26.07
C ALA A 376 6.19 -20.27 25.09
N PHE A 377 5.57 -21.39 25.48
CA PHE A 377 5.44 -22.56 24.62
C PHE A 377 4.42 -22.33 23.49
N GLY A 378 4.88 -22.44 22.26
CA GLY A 378 4.13 -22.06 21.05
C GLY A 378 4.04 -20.54 20.84
N GLY A 379 4.83 -19.75 21.58
CA GLY A 379 4.93 -18.31 21.36
C GLY A 379 5.83 -17.95 20.18
N ILE A 380 6.05 -16.65 20.04
CA ILE A 380 7.00 -16.02 19.13
C ILE A 380 8.17 -15.47 19.95
N VAL A 381 9.39 -15.73 19.50
CA VAL A 381 10.60 -15.19 20.13
C VAL A 381 11.20 -14.11 19.22
N ALA A 382 11.47 -12.94 19.78
CA ALA A 382 12.05 -11.81 19.09
C ALA A 382 13.37 -11.36 19.74
N PHE A 383 14.33 -10.97 18.91
CA PHE A 383 15.64 -10.45 19.31
C PHE A 383 15.92 -9.12 18.60
N ASN A 384 16.53 -8.16 19.30
CA ASN A 384 17.04 -6.92 18.68
C ASN A 384 18.50 -7.02 18.19
N THR A 385 19.13 -8.20 18.32
CA THR A 385 20.47 -8.51 17.83
C THR A 385 20.44 -9.61 16.78
N THR A 386 21.47 -9.66 15.92
CA THR A 386 21.70 -10.79 15.00
C THR A 386 21.73 -12.11 15.75
N VAL A 387 21.11 -13.15 15.20
CA VAL A 387 21.17 -14.51 15.75
C VAL A 387 22.36 -15.26 15.11
N ASP A 388 23.35 -15.60 15.92
CA ASP A 388 24.52 -16.38 15.55
C ASP A 388 24.33 -17.89 15.79
N GLU A 389 25.40 -18.66 15.61
CA GLU A 389 25.39 -20.11 15.81
C GLU A 389 25.04 -20.53 17.24
N ASP A 390 25.61 -19.85 18.25
CA ASP A 390 25.45 -20.20 19.65
C ASP A 390 24.03 -19.87 20.16
N LEU A 391 23.50 -18.70 19.82
CA LEU A 391 22.12 -18.36 20.13
C LEU A 391 21.13 -19.25 19.36
N ALA A 392 21.40 -19.59 18.09
CA ALA A 392 20.57 -20.54 17.34
C ALA A 392 20.56 -21.94 17.96
N ARG A 393 21.73 -22.42 18.42
CA ARG A 393 21.92 -23.71 19.10
C ARG A 393 21.18 -23.74 20.43
N GLU A 394 21.28 -22.67 21.22
CA GLU A 394 20.53 -22.49 22.46
C GLU A 394 19.02 -22.47 22.18
N ILE A 395 18.51 -21.65 21.25
CA ILE A 395 17.08 -21.62 20.87
C ILE A 395 16.58 -23.01 20.45
N ARG A 396 17.39 -23.73 19.66
CA ARG A 396 17.05 -25.06 19.14
C ARG A 396 16.91 -26.09 20.27
N GLU A 397 17.89 -26.17 21.16
CA GLU A 397 17.96 -27.24 22.17
C GLU A 397 17.42 -26.85 23.55
N PHE A 398 17.05 -25.60 23.81
CA PHE A 398 16.51 -25.18 25.11
C PHE A 398 15.30 -26.02 25.52
N ARG A 399 15.41 -26.64 26.70
CA ARG A 399 14.35 -27.44 27.30
C ARG A 399 13.46 -26.58 28.19
N ARG A 400 12.18 -26.93 28.23
CA ARG A 400 11.13 -26.18 28.91
C ARG A 400 11.40 -26.18 30.43
N PRO A 401 11.55 -25.00 31.07
CA PRO A 401 11.93 -24.92 32.48
C PRO A 401 11.00 -25.60 33.50
N THR A 402 9.79 -26.01 33.11
CA THR A 402 8.83 -26.69 33.99
C THR A 402 9.04 -28.19 34.12
N ASP A 403 9.68 -28.82 33.13
CA ASP A 403 9.86 -30.28 33.06
C ASP A 403 11.30 -30.69 32.72
N GLY A 404 12.11 -29.81 32.12
CA GLY A 404 13.51 -30.07 31.81
C GLY A 404 13.76 -31.01 30.62
N GLU A 405 12.72 -31.65 30.09
CA GLU A 405 12.81 -32.68 29.05
C GLU A 405 12.33 -32.18 27.69
N THR A 406 11.21 -31.46 27.66
CA THR A 406 10.52 -31.05 26.44
C THR A 406 11.27 -29.89 25.77
N ARG A 407 11.66 -30.01 24.50
CA ARG A 407 12.20 -28.85 23.76
C ARG A 407 11.14 -27.76 23.66
N MET A 408 11.54 -26.50 23.89
CA MET A 408 10.66 -25.37 23.65
C MET A 408 10.20 -25.35 22.20
N PHE A 409 8.88 -25.33 22.00
CA PHE A 409 8.25 -25.12 20.70
C PHE A 409 7.99 -23.62 20.51
N TYR A 410 8.29 -23.11 19.31
CA TYR A 410 8.01 -21.74 18.90
C TYR A 410 7.37 -21.77 17.51
N GLU A 411 6.40 -20.89 17.27
CA GLU A 411 5.80 -20.71 15.94
C GLU A 411 6.73 -19.91 15.01
N ILE A 412 7.41 -18.91 15.59
CA ILE A 412 8.28 -17.95 14.88
C ILE A 412 9.48 -17.56 15.75
N VAL A 413 10.64 -17.39 15.11
CA VAL A 413 11.75 -16.58 15.62
C VAL A 413 11.94 -15.38 14.68
N VAL A 414 12.07 -14.17 15.23
CA VAL A 414 12.33 -12.93 14.48
C VAL A 414 13.55 -12.19 15.01
N ALA A 415 14.38 -11.66 14.11
CA ALA A 415 15.62 -10.95 14.42
C ALA A 415 15.93 -9.88 13.34
N PRO A 416 16.85 -8.92 13.58
CA PRO A 416 17.36 -8.02 12.55
C PRO A 416 18.22 -8.71 11.49
N GLY A 417 18.67 -9.94 11.74
CA GLY A 417 19.53 -10.72 10.85
C GLY A 417 19.97 -12.04 11.48
N TYR A 418 20.61 -12.88 10.68
CA TYR A 418 21.15 -14.19 11.08
C TYR A 418 22.55 -14.36 10.47
N THR A 419 23.47 -15.03 11.17
CA THR A 419 24.67 -15.56 10.49
C THR A 419 24.26 -16.78 9.63
N ALA A 420 25.09 -17.18 8.66
CA ALA A 420 24.79 -18.33 7.82
C ALA A 420 24.68 -19.61 8.66
N GLU A 421 25.59 -19.78 9.61
CA GLU A 421 25.69 -20.90 10.55
C GLU A 421 24.48 -20.91 11.50
N GLY A 422 24.14 -19.76 12.08
CA GLY A 422 22.98 -19.60 12.96
C GLY A 422 21.66 -19.91 12.24
N LEU A 423 21.51 -19.46 10.99
CA LEU A 423 20.34 -19.75 10.18
C LEU A 423 20.20 -21.27 9.90
N GLU A 424 21.28 -21.96 9.51
CA GLU A 424 21.24 -23.41 9.26
C GLU A 424 21.00 -24.23 10.54
N VAL A 425 21.62 -23.85 11.66
CA VAL A 425 21.34 -24.49 12.96
C VAL A 425 19.87 -24.34 13.33
N LEU A 426 19.29 -23.15 13.15
CA LEU A 426 17.90 -22.85 13.51
C LEU A 426 16.87 -23.50 12.57
N LYS A 427 17.14 -23.57 11.27
CA LYS A 427 16.35 -24.36 10.29
C LYS A 427 16.18 -25.81 10.75
N GLY A 428 17.23 -26.38 11.34
CA GLY A 428 17.23 -27.72 11.93
C GLY A 428 16.35 -27.92 13.17
N LYS A 429 15.76 -26.87 13.76
CA LYS A 429 14.85 -26.99 14.92
C LYS A 429 13.50 -27.60 14.55
N SER A 430 12.90 -27.17 13.42
CA SER A 430 11.63 -27.71 12.90
C SER A 430 11.41 -27.26 11.47
N LYS A 431 10.79 -28.12 10.64
CA LYS A 431 10.29 -27.77 9.29
C LYS A 431 9.14 -26.75 9.31
N THR A 432 8.53 -26.48 10.47
CA THR A 432 7.35 -25.61 10.59
C THR A 432 7.65 -24.21 11.12
N LEU A 433 8.80 -24.02 11.77
CA LEU A 433 9.21 -22.76 12.39
C LEU A 433 9.41 -21.69 11.32
N ARG A 434 8.72 -20.54 11.40
CA ARG A 434 9.12 -19.38 10.59
C ARG A 434 10.36 -18.74 11.19
N ILE A 435 11.32 -18.45 10.33
CA ILE A 435 12.50 -17.65 10.68
C ILE A 435 12.37 -16.36 9.89
N LEU A 436 12.17 -15.25 10.59
CA LEU A 436 11.89 -13.94 9.99
C LEU A 436 13.05 -12.98 10.23
N GLU A 437 13.54 -12.36 9.16
CA GLU A 437 14.43 -11.21 9.25
C GLU A 437 13.60 -9.93 9.04
N ALA A 438 13.62 -9.02 10.01
CA ALA A 438 12.83 -7.79 9.99
C ALA A 438 13.73 -6.58 10.27
N LYS A 439 13.46 -5.45 9.61
CA LYS A 439 14.18 -4.20 9.89
C LYS A 439 13.46 -3.41 10.99
N ARG A 440 14.23 -2.84 11.93
CA ARG A 440 13.70 -1.99 13.02
C ARG A 440 12.95 -0.83 12.39
N ARG A 441 11.83 -0.41 12.99
CA ARG A 441 11.10 0.75 12.50
C ARG A 441 12.00 1.99 12.58
N ARG A 442 12.06 2.80 11.52
CA ARG A 442 12.71 4.12 11.61
C ARG A 442 11.90 4.99 12.56
N SER A 443 12.50 5.45 13.66
CA SER A 443 11.92 6.49 14.51
C SER A 443 11.96 7.82 13.77
N GLY A 444 10.85 8.55 13.83
CA GLY A 444 10.67 9.83 13.13
C GLY A 444 9.30 10.42 13.42
N LYS A 445 9.27 11.62 14.01
CA LYS A 445 8.01 12.31 14.35
C LYS A 445 7.17 12.59 13.09
N GLY A 446 5.85 12.48 13.20
CA GLY A 446 4.90 12.84 12.14
C GLY A 446 4.92 12.02 10.85
N THR A 447 5.82 11.04 10.67
CA THR A 447 6.00 10.39 9.34
C THR A 447 5.13 9.15 9.13
N LEU A 448 4.70 8.50 10.22
CA LEU A 448 3.97 7.23 10.19
C LEU A 448 2.62 7.36 10.91
N LEU A 449 1.60 6.64 10.43
CA LEU A 449 0.28 6.58 11.05
C LEU A 449 -0.06 5.13 11.44
N SER A 450 -0.62 4.97 12.64
CA SER A 450 -1.32 3.75 13.03
C SER A 450 -2.79 3.90 12.67
N LEU A 451 -3.30 2.98 11.84
CA LEU A 451 -4.69 2.94 11.41
C LEU A 451 -5.43 1.80 12.09
N ARG A 452 -6.57 2.08 12.73
CA ARG A 452 -7.43 1.08 13.38
C ARG A 452 -8.85 1.17 12.85
N GLN A 453 -9.36 0.07 12.31
CA GLN A 453 -10.71 0.02 11.78
C GLN A 453 -11.76 0.12 12.90
N VAL A 454 -12.85 0.84 12.63
CA VAL A 454 -14.07 0.89 13.43
C VAL A 454 -15.29 0.68 12.50
N GLY A 455 -16.48 0.46 13.06
CA GLY A 455 -17.70 0.30 12.26
C GLY A 455 -17.95 1.51 11.36
N GLY A 456 -17.79 1.34 10.05
CA GLY A 456 -17.98 2.40 9.04
C GLY A 456 -16.82 3.38 8.85
N GLY A 457 -15.65 3.16 9.46
CA GLY A 457 -14.53 4.11 9.33
C GLY A 457 -13.20 3.63 9.92
N TRP A 458 -12.26 4.56 10.08
CA TRP A 458 -10.92 4.32 10.61
C TRP A 458 -10.56 5.40 11.63
N LEU A 459 -9.85 4.99 12.68
CA LEU A 459 -9.11 5.89 13.57
C LEU A 459 -7.68 5.97 13.06
N ALA A 460 -7.12 7.18 13.00
CA ALA A 460 -5.72 7.42 12.68
C ALA A 460 -5.06 8.13 13.86
N GLN A 461 -3.85 7.71 14.21
CA GLN A 461 -3.03 8.33 15.24
C GLN A 461 -1.55 8.18 14.90
N GLU A 462 -0.69 9.00 15.53
CA GLU A 462 0.74 8.72 15.54
C GLU A 462 1.04 7.43 16.33
N PRO A 463 2.13 6.72 16.01
CA PRO A 463 2.67 5.68 16.88
C PRO A 463 3.05 6.24 18.25
N ASP A 464 2.91 5.43 19.28
CA ASP A 464 3.56 5.71 20.56
C ASP A 464 5.06 5.40 20.43
N ASP A 465 5.86 6.45 20.23
CA ASP A 465 7.33 6.43 20.20
C ASP A 465 7.94 7.06 21.47
N VAL A 466 7.14 7.32 22.52
CA VAL A 466 7.64 7.94 23.77
C VAL A 466 8.49 6.94 24.54
N THR A 467 9.65 7.39 25.01
CA THR A 467 10.59 6.62 25.84
C THR A 467 10.61 7.13 27.30
N PRO A 468 11.11 6.34 28.27
CA PRO A 468 11.33 6.81 29.64
C PRO A 468 12.35 7.97 29.75
N GLU A 469 13.13 8.21 28.70
CA GLU A 469 14.07 9.33 28.61
C GLU A 469 13.36 10.64 28.27
N ASP A 470 12.22 10.59 27.58
CA ASP A 470 11.35 11.74 27.29
C ASP A 470 10.48 12.16 28.50
N VAL A 471 10.43 11.34 29.55
CA VAL A 471 9.51 11.51 30.69
C VAL A 471 10.24 11.97 31.95
N ALA A 472 9.78 13.08 32.53
CA ALA A 472 10.24 13.55 33.84
C ALA A 472 9.62 12.72 34.97
N PHE A 473 10.41 11.79 35.55
CA PHE A 473 10.00 11.01 36.72
C PHE A 473 10.01 11.86 37.99
N THR A 474 8.87 11.94 38.67
CA THR A 474 8.71 12.64 39.96
C THR A 474 8.64 11.63 41.11
N ASN A 475 9.51 11.77 42.11
CA ASN A 475 9.37 10.99 43.35
C ASN A 475 8.20 11.55 44.19
N VAL A 476 7.26 10.67 44.54
CA VAL A 476 6.07 10.99 45.35
C VAL A 476 6.06 10.28 46.72
N SER A 477 7.20 9.73 47.14
CA SER A 477 7.35 8.97 48.38
C SER A 477 8.57 9.41 49.21
N GLU A 478 8.55 9.14 50.51
CA GLU A 478 9.63 9.51 51.44
C GLU A 478 10.99 8.93 51.05
N ARG A 479 11.02 7.71 50.50
CA ARG A 479 12.23 7.03 50.04
C ARG A 479 12.38 7.15 48.53
N ALA A 480 13.39 7.89 48.07
CA ALA A 480 13.77 7.88 46.66
C ALA A 480 14.20 6.47 46.21
N PRO A 481 13.87 6.05 44.96
CA PRO A 481 14.36 4.79 44.41
C PRO A 481 15.88 4.85 44.18
N ASP A 482 16.56 3.71 44.36
CA ASP A 482 17.97 3.59 43.96
C ASP A 482 18.12 3.54 42.42
N ALA A 483 19.34 3.70 41.91
CA ALA A 483 19.59 3.74 40.47
C ALA A 483 19.17 2.46 39.71
N ARG A 484 19.15 1.30 40.38
CA ARG A 484 18.69 0.02 39.81
C ARG A 484 17.17 -0.07 39.86
N GLU A 485 16.54 0.37 40.94
CA GLU A 485 15.08 0.46 41.05
C GLU A 485 14.51 1.42 39.98
N LEU A 486 15.16 2.55 39.74
CA LEU A 486 14.78 3.47 38.67
C LEU A 486 15.02 2.87 37.27
N SER A 487 16.14 2.16 37.06
CA SER A 487 16.41 1.45 35.80
C SER A 487 15.37 0.34 35.52
N ASP A 488 15.04 -0.46 36.54
CA ASP A 488 13.98 -1.48 36.46
C ASP A 488 12.60 -0.87 36.20
N ALA A 489 12.31 0.31 36.77
CA ALA A 489 11.09 1.05 36.50
C ALA A 489 11.03 1.55 35.04
N LYS A 490 12.12 2.11 34.50
CA LYS A 490 12.22 2.50 33.08
C LYS A 490 12.04 1.31 32.14
N PHE A 491 12.71 0.19 32.42
CA PHE A 491 12.52 -1.06 31.70
C PHE A 491 11.06 -1.56 31.75
N ALA A 492 10.41 -1.46 32.92
CA ALA A 492 9.00 -1.81 33.07
C ALA A 492 8.07 -0.87 32.28
N CYS A 493 8.39 0.43 32.19
CA CYS A 493 7.66 1.38 31.35
C CYS A 493 7.72 1.02 29.86
N LEU A 494 8.89 0.64 29.33
CA LEU A 494 9.01 0.13 27.96
C LEU A 494 8.21 -1.16 27.77
N CYS A 495 8.24 -2.08 28.73
CA CYS A 495 7.48 -3.33 28.64
C CYS A 495 5.94 -3.10 28.67
N VAL A 496 5.43 -2.25 29.57
CA VAL A 496 3.99 -2.12 29.82
C VAL A 496 3.23 -1.49 28.65
N LYS A 497 3.91 -0.64 27.87
CA LYS A 497 3.45 -0.08 26.58
C LYS A 497 2.96 -1.16 25.58
N HIS A 498 3.55 -2.36 25.63
CA HIS A 498 3.23 -3.48 24.74
C HIS A 498 2.25 -4.51 25.34
N VAL A 499 1.73 -4.27 26.54
CA VAL A 499 0.74 -5.14 27.21
C VAL A 499 -0.64 -4.50 27.10
N LYS A 500 -1.69 -5.27 26.78
CA LYS A 500 -3.05 -4.71 26.61
C LYS A 500 -3.58 -4.12 27.93
N SER A 501 -4.09 -2.89 27.87
CA SER A 501 -4.63 -2.17 29.03
C SER A 501 -5.87 -2.84 29.64
N ASN A 502 -6.07 -2.82 30.96
CA ASN A 502 -5.18 -2.26 31.98
C ASN A 502 -4.03 -3.22 32.30
N ALA A 503 -2.80 -2.72 32.29
CA ALA A 503 -1.59 -3.52 32.37
C ALA A 503 -0.75 -3.16 33.60
N ILE A 504 -0.09 -4.17 34.18
CA ILE A 504 0.91 -4.03 35.25
C ILE A 504 2.08 -4.94 34.88
N VAL A 505 3.28 -4.36 34.73
CA VAL A 505 4.52 -5.12 34.59
C VAL A 505 5.29 -5.04 35.90
N ILE A 506 5.71 -6.20 36.42
CA ILE A 506 6.69 -6.28 37.50
C ILE A 506 8.03 -6.62 36.85
N ALA A 507 9.07 -5.82 37.08
CA ALA A 507 10.42 -6.08 36.62
C ALA A 507 11.39 -6.22 37.80
N LYS A 508 12.47 -6.96 37.59
CA LYS A 508 13.64 -6.96 38.49
C LYS A 508 14.90 -7.36 37.73
N LEU A 509 15.94 -6.53 37.79
CA LEU A 509 17.19 -6.64 37.04
C LEU A 509 16.91 -6.81 35.54
N GLY A 510 16.29 -5.83 34.89
CA GLY A 510 16.03 -5.83 33.44
C GLY A 510 15.33 -7.10 32.95
N THR A 511 14.38 -7.63 33.71
CA THR A 511 13.66 -8.88 33.41
C THR A 511 12.26 -8.84 34.00
N THR A 512 11.25 -9.14 33.19
CA THR A 512 9.85 -9.23 33.64
C THR A 512 9.63 -10.42 34.56
N ARG A 513 8.76 -10.25 35.57
CA ARG A 513 8.44 -11.25 36.60
C ARG A 513 6.93 -11.48 36.66
N TRP A 514 6.44 -12.35 35.78
CA TRP A 514 5.04 -12.76 35.78
C TRP A 514 4.79 -13.78 36.90
N ARG A 515 4.35 -13.32 38.07
CA ARG A 515 3.69 -14.21 39.02
C ARG A 515 2.32 -14.57 38.46
N ARG A 516 2.03 -15.88 38.36
CA ARG A 516 0.65 -16.36 38.15
C ARG A 516 -0.26 -15.78 39.23
N ARG A 517 -1.01 -14.71 38.89
CA ARG A 517 -2.42 -14.67 39.27
C ARG A 517 -3.16 -15.42 38.17
N ALA A 518 -4.02 -16.34 38.58
CA ALA A 518 -4.85 -17.09 37.64
C ALA A 518 -5.65 -16.11 36.77
N SER A 519 -5.86 -16.48 35.51
CA SER A 519 -6.91 -15.91 34.67
C SER A 519 -8.27 -16.23 35.29
N ALA A 520 -8.69 -15.38 36.24
CA ALA A 520 -9.97 -15.44 36.91
C ALA A 520 -10.58 -14.02 36.89
N ALA A 521 -11.71 -13.90 36.19
CA ALA A 521 -12.62 -12.75 36.17
C ALA A 521 -12.03 -11.36 35.85
N TRP A 522 -11.98 -11.04 34.55
CA TRP A 522 -12.51 -9.76 34.04
C TRP A 522 -13.38 -10.04 32.80
N ARG A 523 -14.62 -10.46 33.09
CA ARG A 523 -15.81 -10.33 32.24
C ARG A 523 -16.94 -9.83 33.14
#